data_AF-A0AAW1D216-F1
#
_entry.id   AF-A0AAW1D216-F1
#
_cell.length_a   1.000
_cell.length_b   1.000
_cell.length_c   1.000
_cell.angle_alpha   90.00
_cell.angle_beta   90.00
_cell.angle_gamma   90.00
#
_symmetry.space_group_name_H-M   'P 1'
#
loop_
_entity.id
_entity.type
_entity.pdbx_description
1 polymer ?
#
loop_
_entity_poly.entity_id
_entity_poly.type
_entity_poly.pdbx_seq_one_letter_code
_entity_poly.pdbx_strand_id
1 'polypeptide(L)'
;MSVNRINVESLEELLEAIEKLESQQDNLPIYILFKDKIISDKNKSEGLRKKRCWTLSEIKTVLLDATDCIDVEAVIDDYLGLLPKTRNMHYITCDLTPATYGPGTALCADHRFKIVKVPTLLRYGGPQRLETREIVSFPLLALLFEEDKIEATKESHQGDD
;
A
#
# COMPACT_ATOMS: atom_id res chain seq x y z
N MET A 1 8.42 14.59 6.36
CA MET A 1 7.98 13.41 5.60
C MET A 1 7.07 13.97 4.54
N SER A 2 7.38 13.72 3.28
CA SER A 2 6.48 14.06 2.18
C SER A 2 5.86 12.77 1.67
N VAL A 3 4.57 12.56 1.95
CA VAL A 3 3.79 11.49 1.32
C VAL A 3 2.97 12.13 0.22
N ASN A 4 3.34 11.89 -1.03
CA ASN A 4 2.51 12.30 -2.15
C ASN A 4 1.36 11.29 -2.28
N ARG A 5 0.15 11.71 -1.91
CA ARG A 5 -1.05 10.86 -1.90
C ARG A 5 -1.84 11.03 -3.19
N ILE A 6 -2.13 9.92 -3.85
CA ILE A 6 -2.93 9.87 -5.07
C ILE A 6 -4.07 8.89 -4.85
N ASN A 7 -5.30 9.29 -5.18
CA ASN A 7 -6.45 8.41 -5.13
C ASN A 7 -6.95 8.21 -6.56
N VAL A 8 -7.13 6.95 -6.95
CA VAL A 8 -7.59 6.54 -8.28
C VAL A 8 -8.75 5.57 -8.14
N GLU A 9 -9.69 5.60 -9.07
CA GLU A 9 -10.91 4.76 -9.03
C GLU A 9 -10.96 3.71 -10.13
N SER A 10 -9.91 3.63 -10.95
CA SER A 10 -9.83 2.68 -12.06
C SER A 10 -8.41 2.18 -12.28
N LEU A 11 -8.29 1.06 -13.00
CA LEU A 11 -7.01 0.52 -13.42
C LEU A 11 -6.30 1.47 -14.38
N GLU A 12 -7.04 2.11 -15.29
CA GLU A 12 -6.49 3.05 -16.27
C GLU A 12 -5.84 4.25 -15.57
N GLU A 13 -6.56 4.86 -14.61
CA GLU A 13 -6.01 5.95 -13.79
C GLU A 13 -4.80 5.52 -12.96
N LEU A 14 -4.79 4.30 -12.44
CA LEU A 14 -3.64 3.76 -11.72
C LEU A 14 -2.40 3.69 -12.61
N LEU A 15 -2.55 3.20 -13.84
CA LEU A 15 -1.45 3.09 -14.80
C LEU A 15 -0.92 4.47 -15.19
N GLU A 16 -1.80 5.43 -15.48
CA GLU A 16 -1.39 6.80 -15.76
C GLU A 16 -0.67 7.46 -14.57
N ALA A 17 -1.14 7.21 -13.35
CA ALA A 17 -0.51 7.74 -12.15
C ALA A 17 0.90 7.18 -11.97
N ILE A 18 1.09 5.88 -12.19
CA ILE A 18 2.40 5.23 -12.12
C ILE A 18 3.34 5.79 -13.19
N GLU A 19 2.89 5.90 -14.44
CA GLU A 19 3.70 6.42 -15.55
C GLU A 19 4.14 7.87 -15.30
N LYS A 20 3.25 8.71 -14.75
CA LYS A 20 3.58 10.08 -14.34
C LYS A 20 4.65 10.11 -13.25
N LEU A 21 4.53 9.25 -12.24
CA LEU A 21 5.49 9.18 -11.13
C LEU A 21 6.86 8.64 -11.59
N GLU A 22 6.88 7.61 -12.45
CA GLU A 22 8.11 7.09 -13.05
C GLU A 22 8.82 8.15 -13.90
N SER A 23 8.05 9.01 -14.58
CA SER A 23 8.59 10.10 -15.41
C SER A 23 9.22 11.25 -14.60
N GLN A 24 8.90 11.40 -13.31
CA GLN A 24 9.38 12.50 -12.47
C GLN A 24 10.86 12.36 -12.05
N GLN A 25 11.52 11.22 -12.28
CA GLN A 25 12.93 10.94 -11.90
C GLN A 25 13.29 11.14 -10.41
N ASP A 26 12.31 11.30 -9.52
CA ASP A 26 12.55 11.51 -8.08
C ASP A 26 13.02 10.22 -7.35
N ASN A 27 12.98 9.06 -8.03
CA ASN A 27 13.35 7.73 -7.53
C ASN A 27 12.73 7.37 -6.16
N LEU A 28 11.54 7.91 -5.87
CA LEU A 28 10.83 7.67 -4.62
C LEU A 28 10.05 6.36 -4.70
N PRO A 29 9.99 5.57 -3.61
CA PRO A 29 9.23 4.33 -3.59
C PRO A 29 7.73 4.61 -3.75
N ILE A 30 7.07 3.76 -4.54
CA ILE A 30 5.62 3.82 -4.79
C ILE A 30 4.95 2.67 -4.05
N TYR A 31 4.02 3.01 -3.15
CA TYR A 31 3.18 2.06 -2.42
C TYR A 31 1.74 2.18 -2.92
N ILE A 32 1.09 1.04 -3.18
CA ILE A 32 -0.26 1.00 -3.75
C ILE A 32 -1.17 0.18 -2.83
N LEU A 33 -2.24 0.79 -2.33
CA LEU A 33 -3.30 0.12 -1.60
C LEU A 33 -4.50 -0.14 -2.53
N PHE A 34 -4.75 -1.41 -2.83
CA PHE A 34 -5.93 -1.86 -3.56
C PHE A 34 -7.09 -2.13 -2.59
N LYS A 35 -8.26 -1.56 -2.85
CA LYS A 35 -9.47 -1.69 -2.02
C LYS A 35 -10.68 -2.08 -2.87
N ASP A 36 -11.70 -2.64 -2.23
CA ASP A 36 -13.00 -2.82 -2.88
C ASP A 36 -13.81 -1.52 -2.80
N LYS A 37 -14.20 -0.98 -3.96
CA LYS A 37 -15.01 0.23 -4.12
C LYS A 37 -16.32 0.15 -3.34
N ILE A 38 -16.95 -1.02 -3.29
CA ILE A 38 -18.21 -1.22 -2.55
C ILE A 38 -18.01 -0.99 -1.05
N ILE A 39 -16.87 -1.45 -0.52
CA ILE A 39 -16.53 -1.26 0.89
C ILE A 39 -16.10 0.19 1.15
N SER A 40 -15.33 0.78 0.24
CA SER A 40 -14.92 2.19 0.32
C SER A 40 -16.13 3.14 0.34
N ASP A 41 -17.13 2.92 -0.50
CA ASP A 41 -18.33 3.79 -0.56
C ASP A 41 -19.25 3.63 0.67
N LYS A 42 -19.31 2.42 1.26
CA LYS A 42 -19.99 2.21 2.56
C LYS A 42 -19.31 2.99 3.68
N ASN A 43 -17.98 2.94 3.75
CA ASN A 43 -17.22 3.68 4.76
C ASN A 43 -17.32 5.22 4.57
N LYS A 44 -17.45 5.70 3.33
CA LYS A 44 -17.71 7.14 3.06
C LYS A 44 -19.09 7.58 3.51
N SER A 45 -20.12 6.74 3.34
CA SER A 45 -21.52 7.06 3.66
C SER A 45 -21.85 6.95 5.15
N GLU A 46 -21.15 6.10 5.91
CA GLU A 46 -21.34 5.99 7.38
C GLU A 46 -20.63 7.08 8.20
N GLY A 47 -19.93 8.03 7.56
CA GLY A 47 -19.69 9.36 8.10
C GLY A 47 -19.26 9.43 9.57
N LEU A 48 -18.24 8.67 10.00
CA LEU A 48 -17.66 8.85 11.34
C LEU A 48 -16.15 8.57 11.37
N ARG A 49 -15.36 9.32 10.58
CA ARG A 49 -13.92 9.47 10.82
C ARG A 49 -13.69 10.28 12.11
N LYS A 50 -13.97 9.67 13.28
CA LYS A 50 -13.34 10.12 14.52
C LYS A 50 -11.86 9.79 14.36
N LYS A 51 -11.02 10.82 14.22
CA LYS A 51 -9.56 10.72 14.38
C LYS A 51 -9.30 10.13 15.76
N ARG A 52 -9.22 8.81 15.85
CA ARG A 52 -8.75 8.12 17.04
C ARG A 52 -7.24 8.07 16.91
N CYS A 53 -6.55 8.69 17.85
CA CYS A 53 -5.12 8.52 17.98
C CYS A 53 -4.94 7.21 18.75
N TRP A 54 -4.62 6.13 18.04
CA TRP A 54 -4.51 4.82 18.68
C TRP A 54 -3.17 4.73 19.41
N THR A 55 -3.20 4.28 20.67
CA THR A 55 -1.99 3.85 21.36
C THR A 55 -1.57 2.45 20.88
N LEU A 56 -0.28 2.12 20.96
CA LEU A 56 0.24 0.78 20.61
C LEU A 56 -0.48 -0.36 21.36
N SER A 57 -1.01 -0.07 22.54
CA SER A 57 -1.79 -0.99 23.36
C SER A 57 -3.19 -1.24 22.78
N GLU A 58 -3.85 -0.21 22.25
CA GLU A 58 -5.18 -0.29 21.64
C GLU A 58 -5.15 -1.00 20.28
N ILE A 59 -4.08 -0.79 19.50
CA ILE A 59 -3.84 -1.53 18.25
C ILE A 59 -3.78 -3.04 18.53
N LYS A 60 -3.06 -3.47 19.58
CA LYS A 60 -2.97 -4.88 19.98
C LYS A 60 -4.33 -5.46 20.39
N THR A 61 -5.21 -4.67 21.00
CA THR A 61 -6.53 -5.14 21.45
C THR A 61 -7.51 -5.28 20.29
N VAL A 62 -7.53 -4.35 19.32
CA VAL A 62 -8.41 -4.45 18.14
C VAL A 62 -7.98 -5.57 17.18
N LEU A 63 -6.71 -5.95 17.20
CA LEU A 63 -6.20 -7.13 16.51
C LEU A 63 -6.81 -8.47 17.00
N LEU A 64 -7.39 -8.54 18.21
CA LEU A 64 -7.94 -9.77 18.81
C LEU A 64 -9.45 -9.94 18.62
N ASP A 65 -10.20 -8.86 18.34
CA ASP A 65 -11.67 -8.85 18.29
C ASP A 65 -12.23 -8.66 16.86
N ALA A 66 -11.47 -9.09 15.85
CA ALA A 66 -11.77 -8.89 14.43
C ALA A 66 -12.95 -9.76 13.95
N THR A 67 -14.17 -9.40 14.35
CA THR A 67 -15.40 -9.90 13.76
C THR A 67 -16.04 -8.94 12.76
N ASP A 68 -15.80 -7.62 12.78
CA ASP A 68 -16.42 -6.73 11.78
C ASP A 68 -15.56 -5.49 11.45
N CYS A 69 -15.31 -5.32 10.14
CA CYS A 69 -14.77 -4.14 9.45
C CYS A 69 -13.50 -3.49 10.03
N ILE A 70 -12.34 -4.08 9.74
CA ILE A 70 -11.05 -3.40 9.97
C ILE A 70 -10.86 -2.28 8.93
N ASP A 71 -10.75 -1.04 9.41
CA ASP A 71 -10.36 0.11 8.58
C ASP A 71 -8.84 0.11 8.34
N VAL A 72 -8.43 -0.57 7.26
CA VAL A 72 -7.01 -0.68 6.88
C VAL A 72 -6.38 0.66 6.49
N GLU A 73 -7.16 1.62 5.99
CA GLU A 73 -6.63 2.95 5.66
C GLU A 73 -6.22 3.69 6.93
N ALA A 74 -7.07 3.67 7.95
CA ALA A 74 -6.76 4.29 9.23
C ALA A 74 -5.49 3.71 9.86
N VAL A 75 -5.34 2.38 9.80
CA VAL A 75 -4.13 1.70 10.30
C VAL A 75 -2.87 2.14 9.54
N ILE A 76 -2.93 2.21 8.21
CA ILE A 76 -1.80 2.67 7.40
C ILE A 76 -1.51 4.15 7.68
N ASP A 77 -2.54 5.00 7.79
CA ASP A 77 -2.39 6.42 8.09
C ASP A 77 -1.71 6.66 9.44
N ASP A 78 -2.12 5.91 10.47
CA ASP A 78 -1.49 5.94 11.79
C ASP A 78 -0.02 5.52 11.69
N TYR A 79 0.28 4.43 10.98
CA TYR A 79 1.65 3.96 10.78
C TYR A 79 2.52 4.97 10.01
N LEU A 80 2.00 5.55 8.92
CA LEU A 80 2.69 6.59 8.15
C LEU A 80 2.99 7.81 9.03
N GLY A 81 2.12 8.14 9.99
CA GLY A 81 2.36 9.18 10.99
C GLY A 81 3.53 8.92 11.94
N LEU A 82 3.95 7.66 12.11
CA LEU A 82 5.08 7.26 12.93
C LEU A 82 6.41 7.23 12.18
N LEU A 83 6.37 7.26 10.84
CA LEU A 83 7.57 7.18 10.03
C LEU A 83 8.48 8.42 10.19
N PRO A 84 9.81 8.25 10.08
CA PRO A 84 10.74 9.36 10.19
C PRO A 84 10.44 10.48 9.20
N LYS A 85 10.58 11.74 9.64
CA LYS A 85 10.33 12.92 8.79
C LYS A 85 11.24 13.01 7.56
N THR A 86 12.32 12.25 7.51
CA THR A 86 13.27 12.18 6.39
C THR A 86 12.78 11.29 5.25
N ARG A 87 11.76 10.45 5.45
CA ARG A 87 11.22 9.59 4.39
C ARG A 87 10.27 10.36 3.48
N ASN A 88 10.44 10.14 2.18
CA ASN A 88 9.55 10.61 1.12
C ASN A 88 9.11 9.40 0.29
N MET A 89 7.85 9.37 -0.12
CA MET A 89 7.28 8.27 -0.88
C MET A 89 6.02 8.70 -1.61
N HIS A 90 5.63 7.91 -2.60
CA HIS A 90 4.32 7.99 -3.23
C HIS A 90 3.40 6.94 -2.62
N TYR A 91 2.17 7.35 -2.29
CA TYR A 91 1.15 6.46 -1.75
C TYR A 91 -0.11 6.58 -2.60
N ILE A 92 -0.44 5.53 -3.33
CA ILE A 92 -1.59 5.46 -4.22
C ILE A 92 -2.66 4.60 -3.54
N THR A 93 -3.89 5.10 -3.47
CA THR A 93 -5.05 4.28 -3.16
C THR A 93 -5.85 4.01 -4.43
N CYS A 94 -6.20 2.76 -4.68
CA CYS A 94 -6.93 2.33 -5.86
C CYS A 94 -8.21 1.62 -5.44
N ASP A 95 -9.36 2.26 -5.69
CA ASP A 95 -10.68 1.70 -5.44
C ASP A 95 -11.11 0.84 -6.64
N LEU A 96 -11.11 -0.47 -6.44
CA LEU A 96 -11.38 -1.48 -7.46
C LEU A 96 -12.79 -2.04 -7.37
N THR A 97 -13.37 -2.42 -8.51
CA THR A 97 -14.60 -3.23 -8.51
C THR A 97 -14.27 -4.71 -8.40
N PRO A 98 -15.17 -5.56 -7.85
CA PRO A 98 -14.96 -7.01 -7.77
C PRO A 98 -14.65 -7.71 -9.12
N ALA A 99 -15.02 -7.10 -10.24
CA ALA A 99 -14.71 -7.61 -11.57
C ALA A 99 -13.24 -7.43 -12.00
N THR A 100 -12.46 -6.62 -11.26
CA THR A 100 -11.10 -6.23 -11.66
C THR A 100 -9.99 -6.99 -10.93
N TYR A 101 -10.30 -7.66 -9.82
CA TYR A 101 -9.36 -8.47 -9.03
C TYR A 101 -9.86 -9.90 -8.81
N GLY A 102 -8.94 -10.81 -8.46
CA GLY A 102 -9.25 -12.23 -8.26
C GLY A 102 -8.94 -13.11 -9.47
N PRO A 103 -9.03 -14.44 -9.32
CA PRO A 103 -8.58 -15.38 -10.34
C PRO A 103 -9.21 -15.10 -11.72
N GLY A 104 -8.36 -14.97 -12.75
CA GLY A 104 -8.80 -14.72 -14.14
C GLY A 104 -9.09 -13.27 -14.50
N THR A 105 -8.93 -12.32 -13.58
CA THR A 105 -9.11 -10.88 -13.85
C THR A 105 -7.85 -10.19 -14.36
N ALA A 106 -8.00 -8.99 -14.93
CA ALA A 106 -6.91 -8.20 -15.49
C ALA A 106 -5.78 -7.95 -14.47
N LEU A 107 -6.09 -7.57 -13.23
CA LEU A 107 -5.06 -7.33 -12.20
C LEU A 107 -4.41 -8.61 -11.67
N CYS A 108 -5.13 -9.74 -11.70
CA CYS A 108 -4.54 -11.02 -11.33
C CYS A 108 -3.57 -11.53 -12.40
N ALA A 109 -3.88 -11.27 -13.68
CA ALA A 109 -3.03 -11.64 -14.80
C ALA A 109 -1.85 -10.68 -15.02
N ASP A 110 -1.98 -9.41 -14.60
CA ASP A 110 -0.90 -8.44 -14.69
C ASP A 110 0.27 -8.83 -13.78
N HIS A 111 1.43 -9.10 -14.39
CA HIS A 111 2.64 -9.53 -13.71
C HIS A 111 3.17 -8.52 -12.69
N ARG A 112 2.83 -7.22 -12.85
CA ARG A 112 3.23 -6.14 -11.95
C ARG A 112 2.47 -6.18 -10.64
N PHE A 113 1.20 -6.58 -10.67
CA PHE A 113 0.32 -6.50 -9.51
C PHE A 113 -0.05 -7.88 -8.96
N LYS A 114 -0.54 -8.79 -9.80
CA LYS A 114 -1.02 -10.13 -9.42
C LYS A 114 -2.01 -10.09 -8.24
N ILE A 115 -3.03 -9.24 -8.33
CA ILE A 115 -3.98 -9.03 -7.23
C ILE A 115 -5.06 -10.11 -7.22
N VAL A 116 -4.99 -10.98 -6.22
CA VAL A 116 -5.95 -12.09 -6.01
C VAL A 116 -7.07 -11.69 -5.05
N LYS A 117 -6.79 -10.80 -4.10
CA LYS A 117 -7.77 -10.32 -3.12
C LYS A 117 -7.48 -8.90 -2.69
N VAL A 118 -8.46 -8.30 -2.03
CA VAL A 118 -8.40 -6.96 -1.46
C VAL A 118 -8.95 -6.99 -0.01
N PRO A 119 -8.54 -6.06 0.87
CA PRO A 119 -7.47 -5.08 0.66
C PRO A 119 -6.08 -5.71 0.54
N THR A 120 -5.26 -5.15 -0.35
CA THR A 120 -3.85 -5.54 -0.54
C THR A 120 -2.99 -4.29 -0.66
N LEU A 121 -1.97 -4.18 0.16
CA LEU A 121 -0.94 -3.15 0.10
C LEU A 121 0.29 -3.72 -0.61
N LEU A 122 0.76 -3.07 -1.67
CA LEU A 122 1.85 -3.52 -2.52
C LEU A 122 2.95 -2.46 -2.57
N ARG A 123 4.22 -2.88 -2.53
CA ARG A 123 5.35 -2.03 -2.95
C ARG A 123 5.58 -2.24 -4.45
N TYR A 124 5.33 -1.21 -5.24
CA TYR A 124 5.48 -1.28 -6.69
C TYR A 124 6.95 -1.48 -7.07
N GLY A 125 7.19 -2.28 -8.11
CA GLY A 125 8.54 -2.70 -8.52
C GLY A 125 9.18 -3.78 -7.62
N GLY A 126 8.49 -4.23 -6.56
CA GLY A 126 8.96 -5.28 -5.66
C GLY A 126 7.99 -6.46 -5.51
N PRO A 127 8.45 -7.59 -4.94
CA PRO A 127 7.59 -8.74 -4.68
C PRO A 127 6.70 -8.57 -3.44
N GLN A 128 7.03 -7.60 -2.59
CA GLN A 128 6.46 -7.43 -1.26
C GLN A 128 5.04 -6.90 -1.33
N ARG A 129 4.14 -7.60 -0.64
CA ARG A 129 2.74 -7.26 -0.52
C ARG A 129 2.23 -7.71 0.85
N LEU A 130 1.26 -7.00 1.39
CA LEU A 130 0.56 -7.33 2.62
C LEU A 130 -0.94 -7.34 2.35
N GLU A 131 -1.60 -8.35 2.88
CA GLU A 131 -3.05 -8.54 2.77
C GLU A 131 -3.72 -8.10 4.08
N THR A 132 -5.06 -8.11 4.17
CA THR A 132 -5.83 -7.56 5.30
C THR A 132 -5.26 -7.82 6.70
N ARG A 133 -4.95 -9.09 7.02
CA ARG A 133 -4.43 -9.49 8.35
C ARG A 133 -2.98 -9.06 8.58
N GLU A 134 -2.23 -8.84 7.51
CA GLU A 134 -0.83 -8.45 7.56
C GLU A 134 -0.70 -6.93 7.61
N ILE A 135 -1.61 -6.20 6.94
CA ILE A 135 -1.68 -4.74 6.99
C ILE A 135 -1.89 -4.25 8.42
N VAL A 136 -2.65 -4.98 9.24
CA VAL A 136 -2.82 -4.62 10.65
C VAL A 136 -1.61 -4.89 11.54
N SER A 137 -0.60 -5.58 11.02
CA SER A 137 0.62 -5.89 11.75
C SER A 137 1.67 -4.81 11.54
N PHE A 138 1.85 -3.94 12.55
CA PHE A 138 2.88 -2.89 12.54
C PHE A 138 4.29 -3.42 12.22
N PRO A 139 4.74 -4.58 12.74
CA PRO A 139 6.02 -5.17 12.33
C PRO A 139 6.11 -5.49 10.84
N LEU A 140 5.03 -5.95 10.21
CA LEU A 140 5.02 -6.25 8.77
C LEU A 140 4.97 -4.97 7.94
N LEU A 141 4.22 -3.95 8.38
CA LEU A 141 4.28 -2.62 7.80
C LEU A 141 5.72 -2.05 7.90
N ALA A 142 6.40 -2.23 9.03
CA ALA A 142 7.79 -1.83 9.18
C ALA A 142 8.68 -2.48 8.13
N LEU A 143 8.61 -3.80 7.96
CA LEU A 143 9.38 -4.49 6.92
C LEU A 143 9.07 -3.97 5.52
N LEU A 144 7.79 -3.79 5.18
CA LEU A 144 7.38 -3.29 3.87
C LEU A 144 7.91 -1.88 3.58
N PHE A 145 7.89 -0.99 4.57
CA PHE A 145 8.30 0.42 4.42
C PHE A 145 9.78 0.66 4.75
N GLU A 146 10.54 -0.33 5.23
CA GLU A 146 11.94 -0.17 5.65
C GLU A 146 13.00 -0.54 4.61
N GLU A 147 12.69 -1.42 3.66
CA GLU A 147 13.64 -1.98 2.69
C GLU A 147 14.06 -1.04 1.55
N ASP A 148 14.09 0.28 1.79
CA ASP A 148 14.66 1.27 0.85
C ASP A 148 16.20 1.32 0.90
N LYS A 149 16.86 0.46 1.70
CA LYS A 149 18.33 0.47 1.90
C LYS A 149 19.10 -0.62 1.16
N ILE A 150 18.45 -1.53 0.45
CA ILE A 150 19.16 -2.56 -0.31
C ILE A 150 19.38 -2.05 -1.73
N GLU A 151 20.24 -1.04 -1.89
CA GLU A 151 20.84 -0.79 -3.19
C GLU A 151 21.70 -2.00 -3.52
N ALA A 152 21.36 -2.70 -4.60
CA ALA A 152 22.20 -3.74 -5.15
C ALA A 152 23.53 -3.12 -5.56
N THR A 153 24.55 -3.28 -4.71
CA THR A 153 25.95 -3.07 -5.08
C THR A 153 26.20 -3.95 -6.30
N LYS A 154 26.17 -3.34 -7.50
CA LYS A 154 26.67 -3.98 -8.70
C LYS A 154 28.16 -4.21 -8.46
N GLU A 155 28.52 -5.42 -8.07
CA GLU A 155 29.90 -5.88 -8.09
C GLU A 155 30.36 -5.82 -9.54
N SER A 156 31.02 -4.73 -9.91
CA SER A 156 31.84 -4.64 -11.10
C SER A 156 33.03 -5.58 -10.94
N HIS A 157 32.85 -6.85 -11.32
CA HIS A 157 33.95 -7.75 -11.63
C HIS A 157 34.62 -7.24 -12.91
N GLN A 158 35.59 -6.37 -12.73
CA GLN A 158 36.56 -6.02 -13.76
C GLN A 158 37.59 -7.16 -13.77
N GLY A 159 37.37 -8.12 -14.67
CA GLY A 159 38.37 -9.13 -15.01
C GLY A 159 39.40 -8.48 -15.92
N ASP A 160 40.59 -8.23 -15.38
CA ASP A 160 41.80 -8.01 -16.16
C ASP A 160 42.32 -9.38 -16.63
N ASP A 161 42.39 -9.58 -17.94
CA ASP A 161 43.29 -10.53 -18.62
C ASP A 161 43.84 -9.85 -19.89
#